data_AF-A0A285PXG7-F1
#
_entry.id   AF-A0A285PXG7-F1
#
_cell.length_a   1.000
_cell.length_b   1.000
_cell.length_c   1.000
_cell.angle_alpha   90.00
_cell.angle_beta   90.00
_cell.angle_gamma   90.00
#
_symmetry.space_group_name_H-M   'P 1'
#
loop_
_entity.id
_entity.type
_entity.pdbx_description
1 polymer ?
#
loop_
_entity_poly.entity_id
_entity_poly.type
_entity_poly.pdbx_seq_one_letter_code
_entity_poly.pdbx_strand_id
1 'polypeptide(L)'
;MKHVFKATKLGWEKEKEVIWFDSDDYTAQEARDEFKPYEGTTQRGYSYTGYEYDGQKYHDVTYLGEFEDDEVPHNDLELLDYRLRHFKK
;
A
#
# COMPACT_ATOMS: atom_id res chain seq x y z
N MET A 1 -7.21 10.83 -10.94
CA MET A 1 -5.93 10.18 -10.57
C MET A 1 -6.16 9.45 -9.27
N LYS A 2 -5.40 8.41 -8.97
CA LYS A 2 -5.59 7.58 -7.77
C LYS A 2 -4.28 7.39 -7.05
N HIS A 3 -4.28 7.64 -5.75
CA HIS A 3 -3.16 7.31 -4.88
C HIS A 3 -3.17 5.82 -4.61
N VAL A 4 -2.17 5.11 -5.10
CA VAL A 4 -2.10 3.65 -4.99
C VAL A 4 -1.18 3.27 -3.84
N PHE A 5 -1.72 2.49 -2.91
CA PHE A 5 -1.05 1.90 -1.78
C PHE A 5 -1.05 0.40 -1.89
N LYS A 6 0.06 -0.19 -1.50
CA LYS A 6 0.24 -1.62 -1.49
C LYS A 6 0.40 -2.07 -0.06
N ALA A 7 -0.60 -2.77 0.43
CA ALA A 7 -0.66 -3.20 1.81
C ALA A 7 -0.43 -4.72 1.89
N THR A 8 0.54 -5.14 2.68
CA THR A 8 0.86 -6.55 2.89
C THR A 8 0.17 -7.02 4.15
N LYS A 9 -0.78 -7.96 4.04
CA LYS A 9 -1.54 -8.49 5.17
C LYS A 9 -0.63 -9.16 6.19
N LEU A 10 -1.04 -9.08 7.45
CA LEU A 10 -0.36 -9.75 8.55
C LEU A 10 -0.58 -11.26 8.48
N GLY A 11 0.41 -12.02 7.99
CA GLY A 11 0.33 -13.47 7.88
C GLY A 11 1.50 -14.09 7.11
N TRP A 12 1.70 -15.40 7.22
CA TRP A 12 2.78 -16.12 6.53
C TRP A 12 2.61 -16.15 5.00
N GLU A 13 1.37 -16.01 4.54
CA GLU A 13 1.02 -16.06 3.12
C GLU A 13 1.42 -14.80 2.34
N LYS A 14 1.85 -13.74 3.05
CA LYS A 14 2.26 -12.45 2.46
C LYS A 14 1.25 -11.96 1.41
N GLU A 15 -0.04 -12.16 1.67
CA GLU A 15 -1.09 -11.67 0.79
C GLU A 15 -0.94 -10.15 0.65
N LYS A 16 -0.91 -9.69 -0.59
CA LYS A 16 -0.75 -8.28 -0.91
C LYS A 16 -2.08 -7.79 -1.46
N GLU A 17 -2.50 -6.66 -0.95
CA GLU A 17 -3.71 -5.98 -1.37
C GLU A 17 -3.33 -4.59 -1.90
N VAL A 18 -4.01 -4.18 -2.94
CA VAL A 18 -3.84 -2.85 -3.53
C VAL A 18 -5.03 -2.00 -3.10
N ILE A 19 -4.74 -0.98 -2.33
CA ILE A 19 -5.71 0.00 -1.86
C ILE A 19 -5.49 1.26 -2.67
N TRP A 20 -6.53 1.76 -3.31
CA TRP A 20 -6.48 2.98 -4.10
C TRP A 20 -7.41 4.02 -3.48
N PHE A 21 -6.92 5.24 -3.34
CA PHE A 21 -7.69 6.39 -2.91
C PHE A 21 -7.87 7.32 -4.08
N ASP A 22 -9.04 7.93 -4.20
CA ASP A 22 -9.26 8.94 -5.22
C ASP A 22 -8.44 10.19 -4.88
N SER A 23 -7.65 10.67 -5.83
CA SER A 23 -6.79 11.85 -5.64
C SER A 23 -7.59 13.17 -5.64
N ASP A 24 -8.84 13.14 -6.14
CA ASP A 24 -9.75 14.29 -6.05
C ASP A 24 -10.25 14.50 -4.61
N ASP A 25 -10.42 13.40 -3.86
CA ASP A 25 -11.01 13.40 -2.51
C ASP A 25 -9.94 13.30 -1.39
N TYR A 26 -8.81 12.63 -1.65
CA TYR A 26 -7.72 12.43 -0.69
C TYR A 26 -6.38 12.88 -1.24
N THR A 27 -5.60 13.60 -0.43
CA THR A 27 -4.18 13.80 -0.73
C THR A 27 -3.34 12.55 -0.37
N ALA A 28 -2.15 12.41 -0.95
CA ALA A 28 -1.22 11.33 -0.62
C ALA A 28 -0.90 11.24 0.89
N GLN A 29 -0.99 12.37 1.60
CA GLN A 29 -0.75 12.41 3.04
C GLN A 29 -1.99 11.96 3.83
N GLU A 30 -3.19 12.41 3.45
CA GLU A 30 -4.44 11.96 4.08
C GLU A 30 -4.68 10.47 3.87
N ALA A 31 -4.47 9.98 2.64
CA ALA A 31 -4.56 8.57 2.33
C ALA A 31 -3.54 7.72 3.12
N ARG A 32 -2.38 8.30 3.47
CA ARG A 32 -1.41 7.66 4.38
C ARG A 32 -1.87 7.68 5.84
N ASP A 33 -2.52 8.75 6.27
CA ASP A 33 -2.98 8.92 7.64
C ASP A 33 -4.14 7.96 7.98
N GLU A 34 -4.94 7.59 6.98
CA GLU A 34 -5.96 6.53 7.10
C GLU A 34 -5.37 5.19 7.56
N PHE A 35 -4.11 4.92 7.25
CA PHE A 35 -3.38 3.76 7.76
C PHE A 35 -2.90 4.02 9.19
N LYS A 36 -3.71 3.62 10.16
CA LYS A 36 -3.39 3.82 11.58
C LYS A 36 -2.24 2.93 12.01
N PRO A 37 -1.09 3.47 12.44
CA PRO A 37 0.01 2.64 12.90
C PRO A 37 -0.39 1.96 14.21
N TYR A 38 -0.08 0.68 14.33
CA TYR A 38 -0.26 -0.08 15.55
C TYR A 38 1.01 -0.84 15.90
N GLU A 39 1.29 -0.99 17.19
CA GLU A 39 2.37 -1.84 17.66
C GLU A 39 1.84 -3.24 17.90
N GLY A 40 2.38 -4.20 17.15
CA GLY A 40 2.15 -5.62 17.35
C GLY A 40 3.36 -6.28 17.98
N THR A 41 3.14 -7.45 18.60
CA THR A 41 4.23 -8.31 19.04
C THR A 41 4.16 -9.60 18.26
N THR A 42 5.26 -9.96 17.60
CA THR A 42 5.37 -11.24 16.91
C THR A 42 5.28 -12.38 17.93
N GLN A 43 4.92 -13.58 17.47
CA GLN A 43 4.85 -14.77 18.32
C GLN A 43 6.21 -15.15 18.98
N ARG A 44 7.32 -14.57 18.49
CA ARG A 44 8.69 -14.69 19.02
C ARG A 44 9.07 -13.59 20.02
N GLY A 45 8.19 -12.65 20.32
CA GLY A 45 8.43 -11.56 21.28
C GLY A 45 9.08 -10.31 20.71
N TYR A 46 9.27 -10.21 19.39
CA TYR A 46 9.75 -8.98 18.75
C TYR A 46 8.58 -8.02 18.51
N SER A 47 8.72 -6.76 18.91
CA SER A 47 7.82 -5.68 18.55
C SER A 47 7.95 -5.36 17.06
N TYR A 48 6.81 -5.13 16.40
CA TYR A 48 6.76 -4.63 15.04
C TYR A 48 5.69 -3.55 14.94
N THR A 49 5.91 -2.57 14.07
CA THR A 49 4.90 -1.59 13.72
C THR A 49 4.17 -2.08 12.49
N GLY A 50 2.87 -2.30 12.61
CA GLY A 50 1.97 -2.57 11.48
C GLY A 50 1.05 -1.38 11.25
N TYR A 51 0.17 -1.52 10.25
CA TYR A 51 -0.83 -0.52 9.91
C TYR A 51 -2.21 -1.17 9.87
N GLU A 52 -3.21 -0.51 10.44
CA GLU A 52 -4.60 -0.95 10.41
C GLU A 52 -5.40 0.00 9.50
N TYR A 53 -6.13 -0.57 8.55
CA TYR A 53 -7.00 0.17 7.65
C TYR A 53 -8.27 -0.65 7.38
N ASP A 54 -9.45 -0.01 7.46
CA ASP A 54 -10.76 -0.65 7.29
C ASP A 54 -10.97 -1.92 8.14
N GLY A 55 -10.40 -1.96 9.35
CA GLY A 55 -10.45 -3.14 10.24
C GLY A 55 -9.53 -4.30 9.81
N GLN A 56 -8.80 -4.16 8.72
CA GLN A 56 -7.78 -5.09 8.26
C GLN A 56 -6.40 -4.67 8.77
N LYS A 57 -5.65 -5.64 9.31
CA LYS A 57 -4.29 -5.43 9.79
C LYS A 57 -3.26 -5.80 8.73
N TYR A 58 -2.42 -4.83 8.41
CA TYR A 58 -1.30 -4.95 7.50
C TYR A 58 0.01 -4.92 8.30
N HIS A 59 0.99 -5.66 7.83
CA HIS A 59 2.35 -5.64 8.35
C HIS A 59 3.14 -4.48 7.74
N ASP A 60 2.95 -4.24 6.45
CA ASP A 60 3.68 -3.22 5.68
C ASP A 60 2.71 -2.52 4.73
N VAL A 61 2.85 -1.21 4.59
CA VAL A 61 2.10 -0.41 3.61
C VAL A 61 3.10 0.42 2.83
N THR A 62 3.19 0.15 1.53
CA THR A 62 4.08 0.84 0.61
C THR A 62 3.27 1.74 -0.31
N TYR A 63 3.54 3.05 -0.29
CA TYR A 63 2.96 3.98 -1.26
C TYR A 63 3.62 3.81 -2.63
N LEU A 64 2.83 3.56 -3.66
CA LEU A 64 3.33 3.31 -5.02
C LEU A 64 3.42 4.59 -5.85
N GLY A 65 2.57 5.58 -5.59
CA GLY A 65 2.45 6.81 -6.34
C GLY A 65 1.01 7.11 -6.76
N GLU A 66 0.86 8.16 -7.57
CA GLU A 66 -0.39 8.48 -8.26
C GLU A 66 -0.42 7.78 -9.61
N PHE A 67 -1.52 7.08 -9.89
CA PHE A 67 -1.77 6.41 -11.16
C PHE A 67 -3.07 6.92 -11.77
N GLU A 68 -3.18 6.87 -13.10
CA GLU A 68 -4.45 7.08 -13.78
C GLU A 68 -5.36 5.85 -13.57
N ASP A 69 -6.68 6.03 -13.64
CA ASP A 69 -7.66 4.96 -13.40
C ASP A 69 -7.45 3.73 -14.31
N ASP A 70 -7.00 3.97 -15.55
CA ASP A 70 -6.74 2.96 -16.57
C ASP A 70 -5.34 2.30 -16.44
N GLU A 71 -4.45 2.86 -15.60
CA GLU A 71 -3.05 2.41 -15.45
C GLU A 71 -2.73 1.90 -14.05
N VAL A 72 -3.74 1.65 -13.20
CA VAL A 72 -3.51 1.12 -11.85
C VAL A 72 -2.94 -0.30 -11.96
N PRO A 73 -1.68 -0.53 -11.55
CA PRO A 73 -1.08 -1.86 -11.67
C PRO A 73 -1.75 -2.82 -10.68
N HIS A 74 -2.30 -3.92 -11.18
CA HIS A 74 -2.92 -4.95 -10.33
C HIS A 74 -1.88 -5.88 -9.70
N ASN A 75 -0.63 -5.89 -10.20
CA ASN A 75 0.43 -6.76 -9.74
C ASN A 75 1.79 -6.05 -9.61
N ASP A 76 2.66 -6.61 -8.76
CA ASP A 76 4.07 -6.17 -8.62
C ASP A 76 4.81 -6.07 -9.95
N LEU A 77 4.55 -7.00 -10.88
CA LEU A 77 5.16 -7.03 -12.20
C LEU A 77 4.71 -5.84 -13.07
N GLU A 78 3.42 -5.50 -13.03
CA GLU A 78 2.87 -4.38 -13.78
C GLU A 78 3.34 -3.04 -13.22
N LEU A 79 3.48 -2.94 -11.90
CA LEU A 79 4.08 -1.77 -11.24
C LEU A 79 5.54 -1.58 -11.67
N LEU A 80 6.34 -2.64 -11.65
CA LEU A 80 7.75 -2.59 -12.06
C LEU A 80 7.87 -2.19 -13.53
N ASP A 81 7.01 -2.75 -14.37
CA ASP A 81 6.99 -2.46 -15.79
C ASP A 81 6.54 -1.01 -16.09
N TYR A 82 5.49 -0.51 -15.42
CA TYR A 82 5.08 0.90 -15.48
C TYR A 82 6.20 1.84 -15.06
N ARG A 83 6.81 1.59 -13.89
CA ARG A 83 7.96 2.38 -13.43
C ARG A 83 9.09 2.34 -14.44
N LEU A 84 9.43 1.18 -15.00
CA LEU A 84 10.51 1.05 -15.98
C LEU A 84 10.23 1.83 -17.28
N ARG A 85 8.96 1.86 -17.74
CA ARG A 85 8.54 2.65 -18.90
C ARG A 85 8.59 4.16 -18.63
N HIS A 86 8.15 4.60 -17.45
CA HIS A 86 8.11 6.02 -17.09
C HIS A 86 9.45 6.59 -16.59
N PHE A 87 10.39 5.75 -16.12
CA PHE A 87 11.72 6.21 -15.66
C PHE A 87 12.71 6.49 -16.80
N LYS A 88 12.40 6.10 -18.04
CA LYS A 88 13.36 6.11 -19.16
C LYS A 88 13.36 7.40 -20.00
N LYS A 89 12.95 8.54 -19.43
CA LYS A 89 12.92 9.83 -20.13
C LYS A 89 14.14 10.70 -19.83
#